data_AF-A0A399ZQ14-F1
#
_entry.id   AF-A0A399ZQ14-F1
#
_cell.length_a   1.000
_cell.length_b   1.000
_cell.length_c   1.000
_cell.angle_alpha   90.00
_cell.angle_beta   90.00
_cell.angle_gamma   90.00
#
_symmetry.space_group_name_H-M   'P 1'
#
loop_
_entity.id
_entity.type
_entity.pdbx_description
1 polymer ?
#
loop_
_entity_poly.entity_id
_entity_poly.type
_entity_poly.pdbx_seq_one_letter_code
_entity_poly.pdbx_strand_id
1 'polypeptide(L)'
;MDAKPALAASHVQEFVGNAHGDLNRVKELLAQEPALVNATWDWGGGDFETALGAASHMGRRDIAEFLLDHGARLDIFAAAMLGKFEVVKAALTAYPNAINTPGPHGIPLITHAKAGGDDAKVVLEFLESLKS
;
A
#
# COMPACT_ATOMS: atom_id res chain seq x y z
N MET A 1 -17.13 23.22 13.07
CA MET A 1 -17.44 21.81 12.72
C MET A 1 -17.15 21.00 13.96
N ASP A 2 -18.11 20.21 14.43
CA ASP A 2 -17.86 19.32 15.57
C ASP A 2 -16.85 18.24 15.17
N ALA A 3 -15.92 17.94 16.08
CA ALA A 3 -14.91 16.92 15.84
C ALA A 3 -15.58 15.53 15.81
N LYS A 4 -15.35 14.77 14.73
CA LYS A 4 -15.72 13.35 14.68
C LYS A 4 -14.81 12.56 15.64
N PRO A 5 -15.33 11.54 16.34
CA PRO A 5 -14.49 10.66 17.14
C PRO A 5 -13.49 9.91 16.25
N ALA A 6 -12.38 9.45 16.85
CA ALA A 6 -11.45 8.56 16.17
C ALA A 6 -12.13 7.24 15.79
N LEU A 7 -11.65 6.60 14.73
CA LEU A 7 -12.10 5.27 14.33
C LEU A 7 -11.80 4.25 15.42
N ALA A 8 -12.71 3.29 15.62
CA ALA A 8 -12.47 2.21 16.57
C ALA A 8 -11.27 1.36 16.11
N ALA A 9 -10.30 1.17 17.00
CA ALA A 9 -9.06 0.44 16.73
C ALA A 9 -9.31 -0.95 16.12
N SER A 10 -10.28 -1.71 16.65
CA SER A 10 -10.63 -3.04 16.14
C SER A 10 -11.10 -3.01 14.68
N HIS A 11 -11.83 -1.98 14.25
CA HIS A 11 -12.26 -1.85 12.86
C HIS A 11 -11.09 -1.49 11.94
N VAL A 12 -10.15 -0.66 12.41
CA VAL A 12 -8.94 -0.34 11.64
C VAL A 12 -8.08 -1.59 11.47
N GLN A 13 -7.85 -2.34 12.55
CA GLN A 13 -7.11 -3.60 12.52
C GLN A 13 -7.76 -4.60 11.56
N GLU A 14 -9.07 -4.81 11.68
CA GLU A 14 -9.80 -5.74 10.83
C GLU A 14 -9.72 -5.34 9.35
N PHE A 15 -9.90 -4.05 9.05
CA PHE A 15 -9.86 -3.54 7.69
C PHE A 15 -8.48 -3.71 7.04
N VAL A 16 -7.41 -3.29 7.73
CA VAL A 16 -6.03 -3.40 7.25
C VAL A 16 -5.62 -4.87 7.13
N GLY A 17 -5.96 -5.70 8.13
CA GLY A 17 -5.69 -7.14 8.10
C GLY A 17 -6.34 -7.84 6.91
N ASN A 18 -7.63 -7.58 6.64
CA ASN A 18 -8.32 -8.20 5.51
C ASN A 18 -7.82 -7.73 4.15
N ALA A 19 -7.21 -6.54 4.05
CA ALA A 19 -6.65 -6.05 2.79
C ALA A 19 -5.45 -6.87 2.26
N HIS A 20 -4.92 -7.80 3.06
CA HIS A 20 -3.95 -8.80 2.59
C HIS A 20 -4.56 -9.81 1.60
N GLY A 21 -5.89 -10.00 1.59
CA GLY A 21 -6.47 -10.92 0.61
C GLY A 21 -7.98 -11.11 0.54
N ASP A 22 -8.77 -10.52 1.43
CA ASP A 22 -10.23 -10.62 1.40
C ASP A 22 -10.88 -9.34 0.85
N LEU A 23 -10.97 -9.25 -0.48
CA LEU A 23 -11.60 -8.13 -1.16
C LEU A 23 -13.07 -7.93 -0.77
N ASN A 24 -13.80 -9.02 -0.50
CA ASN A 24 -15.21 -8.93 -0.15
C ASN A 24 -15.36 -8.28 1.23
N ARG A 25 -14.55 -8.72 2.20
CA ARG A 25 -14.57 -8.12 3.54
C ARG A 25 -14.11 -6.67 3.53
N VAL A 26 -13.09 -6.33 2.74
CA VAL A 26 -12.66 -4.93 2.52
C VAL A 26 -13.81 -4.08 1.99
N LYS A 27 -14.56 -4.56 0.98
CA LYS A 27 -15.73 -3.86 0.43
C LYS A 27 -16.82 -3.65 1.46
N GLU A 28 -17.15 -4.68 2.23
CA GLU A 28 -18.17 -4.61 3.28
C GLU A 28 -17.83 -3.59 4.35
N LEU A 29 -16.61 -3.62 4.87
CA LEU A 29 -16.14 -2.72 5.91
C LEU A 29 -16.07 -1.27 5.40
N LEU A 30 -15.56 -1.07 4.18
CA LEU A 30 -15.46 0.28 3.61
C LEU A 30 -16.83 0.91 3.31
N ALA A 31 -17.81 0.09 2.92
CA ALA A 31 -19.18 0.57 2.73
C ALA A 31 -19.83 1.02 4.06
N GLN A 32 -19.47 0.39 5.18
CA GLN A 32 -19.97 0.75 6.50
C GLN A 32 -19.27 2.00 7.07
N GLU A 33 -17.96 2.13 6.87
CA GLU A 33 -17.16 3.25 7.37
C GLU A 33 -16.14 3.71 6.31
N PRO A 34 -16.52 4.63 5.41
CA PRO A 34 -15.66 5.10 4.32
C PRO A 34 -14.34 5.73 4.79
N ALA A 35 -14.26 6.23 6.03
CA ALA A 35 -13.03 6.81 6.56
C ALA A 35 -11.92 5.76 6.79
N LEU A 36 -12.24 4.46 6.76
CA LEU A 36 -11.25 3.37 6.87
C LEU A 36 -10.23 3.36 5.73
N VAL A 37 -10.57 3.89 4.54
CA VAL A 37 -9.72 3.78 3.34
C VAL A 37 -8.30 4.33 3.53
N ASN A 38 -8.13 5.34 4.38
CA ASN A 38 -6.85 5.95 4.72
C ASN A 38 -6.45 5.73 6.18
N ALA A 39 -7.11 4.79 6.88
CA ALA A 39 -6.73 4.41 8.23
C ALA A 39 -5.44 3.58 8.19
N THR A 40 -4.68 3.66 9.28
CA THR A 40 -3.41 2.97 9.45
C THR A 40 -3.46 2.18 10.74
N TRP A 41 -3.07 0.91 10.68
CA TRP A 41 -2.94 0.05 11.84
C TRP A 41 -1.48 0.00 12.29
N ASP A 42 -1.26 0.03 13.60
CA ASP A 42 0.06 -0.19 14.21
C ASP A 42 0.15 -1.66 14.61
N TRP A 43 0.96 -2.44 13.88
CA TRP A 43 1.24 -3.83 14.21
C TRP A 43 2.18 -3.97 15.42
N GLY A 44 2.73 -2.86 15.91
CA GLY A 44 3.70 -2.79 17.00
C GLY A 44 5.14 -2.59 16.48
N GLY A 45 6.03 -2.11 17.34
CA GLY A 45 7.45 -1.97 16.99
C GLY A 45 7.76 -0.92 15.91
N GLY A 46 6.84 0.00 15.64
CA GLY A 46 6.98 1.03 14.61
C GLY A 46 6.50 0.58 13.21
N ASP A 47 5.81 -0.56 13.12
CA ASP A 47 5.27 -1.10 11.88
C ASP A 47 3.84 -0.62 11.62
N PHE A 48 3.73 0.53 10.94
CA PHE A 48 2.47 1.14 10.58
C PHE A 48 2.07 0.78 9.16
N GLU A 49 0.84 0.28 8.98
CA GLU A 49 0.36 -0.21 7.70
C GLU A 49 -1.03 0.34 7.35
N THR A 50 -1.21 0.76 6.09
CA THR A 50 -2.51 1.04 5.49
C THR A 50 -3.04 -0.18 4.76
N ALA A 51 -4.35 -0.23 4.51
CA ALA A 51 -4.94 -1.28 3.67
C ALA A 51 -4.30 -1.36 2.27
N LEU A 52 -3.87 -0.22 1.70
CA LEU A 52 -3.17 -0.18 0.42
C LEU A 52 -1.76 -0.79 0.53
N GLY A 53 -1.06 -0.54 1.63
CA GLY A 53 0.24 -1.16 1.93
C GLY A 53 0.15 -2.69 2.05
N ALA A 54 -0.88 -3.18 2.75
CA ALA A 54 -1.18 -4.60 2.86
C ALA A 54 -1.42 -5.25 1.49
N ALA A 55 -2.33 -4.68 0.70
CA ALA A 55 -2.63 -5.16 -0.65
C ALA A 55 -1.39 -5.13 -1.57
N SER A 56 -0.56 -4.09 -1.43
CA SER A 56 0.63 -3.89 -2.24
C SER A 56 1.69 -4.96 -2.04
N HIS A 57 2.07 -5.29 -0.80
CA HIS A 57 3.11 -6.30 -0.60
C HIS A 57 2.60 -7.73 -0.89
N MET A 58 1.29 -7.93 -0.84
CA MET A 58 0.63 -9.20 -1.20
C MET A 58 0.35 -9.35 -2.70
N GLY A 59 0.64 -8.35 -3.54
CA GLY A 59 0.36 -8.39 -4.98
C GLY A 59 -1.13 -8.39 -5.32
N ARG A 60 -1.99 -7.95 -4.38
CA ARG A 60 -3.45 -7.91 -4.54
C ARG A 60 -3.88 -6.68 -5.31
N ARG A 61 -3.58 -6.67 -6.62
CA ARG A 61 -3.97 -5.60 -7.55
C ARG A 61 -5.46 -5.29 -7.47
N ASP A 62 -6.30 -6.33 -7.37
CA ASP A 62 -7.76 -6.22 -7.22
C ASP A 62 -8.19 -5.39 -6.01
N ILE A 63 -7.51 -5.58 -4.87
CA ILE A 63 -7.76 -4.81 -3.65
C ILE A 63 -7.15 -3.40 -3.75
N ALA A 64 -5.92 -3.28 -4.25
CA ALA A 64 -5.24 -2.00 -4.37
C ALA A 64 -5.99 -1.02 -5.30
N GLU A 65 -6.43 -1.49 -6.46
CA GLU A 65 -7.22 -0.67 -7.41
C GLU A 65 -8.56 -0.28 -6.80
N PHE A 66 -9.26 -1.20 -6.15
CA PHE A 66 -10.50 -0.89 -5.42
C PHE A 66 -10.28 0.21 -4.36
N LEU A 67 -9.24 0.10 -3.55
CA LEU A 67 -8.92 1.09 -2.51
C LEU A 67 -8.60 2.47 -3.12
N LEU A 68 -7.84 2.50 -4.22
CA LEU A 68 -7.51 3.74 -4.94
C LEU A 68 -8.75 4.41 -5.53
N ASP A 69 -9.67 3.64 -6.11
CA ASP A 69 -10.95 4.15 -6.63
C ASP A 69 -11.84 4.76 -5.54
N HIS A 70 -11.60 4.39 -4.27
CA HIS A 70 -12.31 4.90 -3.09
C HIS A 70 -11.49 5.95 -2.31
N GLY A 71 -10.41 6.47 -2.90
CA GLY A 71 -9.66 7.59 -2.34
C GLY A 71 -8.53 7.21 -1.39
N ALA A 72 -8.02 5.97 -1.44
CA ALA A 72 -6.74 5.64 -0.82
C ALA A 72 -5.63 6.53 -1.39
N ARG A 73 -4.74 7.00 -0.53
CA ARG A 73 -3.57 7.78 -0.96
C ARG A 73 -2.51 6.83 -1.50
N LEU A 74 -2.15 7.02 -2.78
CA LEU A 74 -1.07 6.27 -3.41
C LEU A 74 0.26 6.53 -2.68
N ASP A 75 0.96 5.46 -2.36
CA ASP A 75 2.36 5.49 -1.92
C ASP A 75 3.29 4.85 -2.97
N ILE A 76 4.61 4.98 -2.77
CA ILE A 76 5.61 4.48 -3.72
C ILE A 76 5.62 2.94 -3.80
N PHE A 77 5.21 2.24 -2.73
CA PHE A 77 5.19 0.78 -2.68
C PHE A 77 4.04 0.22 -3.52
N ALA A 78 2.85 0.78 -3.36
CA ALA A 78 1.68 0.51 -4.19
C ALA A 78 1.93 0.92 -5.65
N ALA A 79 2.57 2.07 -5.89
CA ALA A 79 2.98 2.48 -7.23
C ALA A 79 3.92 1.45 -7.87
N ALA A 80 4.84 0.88 -7.09
CA ALA A 80 5.76 -0.14 -7.57
C ALA A 80 5.05 -1.45 -7.92
N MET A 81 4.19 -1.97 -7.02
CA MET A 81 3.39 -3.16 -7.28
C MET A 81 2.45 -2.97 -8.49
N LEU A 82 1.85 -1.79 -8.64
CA LEU A 82 0.90 -1.53 -9.72
C LEU A 82 1.57 -1.23 -11.08
N GLY A 83 2.90 -1.21 -11.15
CA GLY A 83 3.64 -0.94 -12.39
C GLY A 83 3.64 0.53 -12.82
N LYS A 84 3.42 1.47 -11.88
CA LYS A 84 3.38 2.92 -12.16
C LYS A 84 4.80 3.49 -12.32
N PHE A 85 5.49 3.07 -13.38
CA PHE A 85 6.91 3.36 -13.64
C PHE A 85 7.27 4.85 -13.51
N GLU A 86 6.55 5.74 -14.17
CA GLU A 86 6.85 7.18 -14.14
C GLU A 86 6.75 7.77 -12.72
N VAL A 87 5.83 7.25 -11.89
CA VAL A 87 5.68 7.68 -10.49
C VAL A 87 6.89 7.23 -9.66
N VAL A 88 7.26 5.95 -9.77
CA VAL A 88 8.40 5.38 -9.03
C VAL A 88 9.70 6.07 -9.45
N LYS A 89 9.92 6.25 -10.76
CA LYS A 89 11.09 6.94 -11.31
C LYS A 89 11.18 8.37 -10.83
N ALA A 90 10.08 9.13 -10.88
CA ALA A 90 10.06 10.52 -10.40
C ALA A 90 10.37 10.59 -8.89
N ALA A 91 9.76 9.71 -8.09
CA ALA A 91 9.98 9.67 -6.64
C ALA A 91 11.45 9.37 -6.30
N LEU A 92 12.07 8.37 -6.92
CA LEU A 92 13.48 8.02 -6.70
C LEU A 92 14.45 9.03 -7.32
N THR A 93 14.04 9.78 -8.34
CA THR A 93 14.85 10.90 -8.86
C THR A 93 14.89 12.05 -7.84
N ALA A 94 13.74 12.37 -7.23
CA ALA A 94 13.65 13.44 -6.23
C ALA A 94 14.27 13.02 -4.88
N TYR A 95 14.10 11.77 -4.48
CA TYR A 95 14.58 11.21 -3.21
C TYR A 95 15.27 9.85 -3.43
N PRO A 96 16.54 9.83 -3.90
CA PRO A 96 17.23 8.59 -4.25
C PRO A 96 17.32 7.55 -3.13
N ASN A 97 17.50 8.01 -1.89
CA ASN A 97 17.61 7.12 -0.73
C ASN A 97 16.29 6.43 -0.35
N ALA A 98 15.15 6.85 -0.91
CA ALA A 98 13.86 6.23 -0.66
C ALA A 98 13.79 4.77 -1.16
N ILE A 99 14.71 4.36 -2.04
CA ILE A 99 14.86 2.95 -2.44
C ILE A 99 15.17 2.02 -1.25
N ASN A 100 15.77 2.56 -0.19
CA ASN A 100 16.13 1.85 1.05
C ASN A 100 15.11 2.06 2.18
N THR A 101 14.06 2.84 1.96
CA THR A 101 13.01 3.03 2.97
C THR A 101 12.17 1.76 3.07
N PRO A 102 12.02 1.17 4.27
CA PRO A 102 11.17 0.00 4.44
C PRO A 102 9.70 0.35 4.25
N GLY A 103 8.96 -0.54 3.59
CA GLY A 103 7.50 -0.54 3.57
C GLY A 103 6.92 -1.25 4.80
N PRO A 104 5.62 -1.57 4.77
CA PRO A 104 4.97 -2.38 5.80
C PRO A 104 5.74 -3.67 6.08
N HIS A 105 5.81 -4.08 7.35
CA HIS A 105 6.57 -5.25 7.80
C HIS A 105 8.07 -5.22 7.45
N GLY A 106 8.64 -4.04 7.20
CA GLY A 106 10.02 -3.91 6.77
C GLY A 106 10.27 -4.34 5.31
N ILE A 107 9.21 -4.57 4.53
CA ILE A 107 9.32 -5.13 3.19
C ILE A 107 9.95 -4.11 2.24
N PRO A 108 11.03 -4.47 1.52
CA PRO A 108 11.70 -3.53 0.61
C PRO A 108 10.85 -3.18 -0.61
N LEU A 109 11.03 -1.96 -1.14
CA LEU A 109 10.32 -1.46 -2.34
C LEU A 109 10.32 -2.44 -3.52
N ILE A 110 11.46 -3.09 -3.78
CA ILE A 110 11.58 -4.07 -4.88
C ILE A 110 10.69 -5.30 -4.68
N THR A 111 10.40 -5.71 -3.45
CA THR A 111 9.51 -6.85 -3.17
C THR A 111 8.08 -6.53 -3.59
N HIS A 112 7.63 -5.29 -3.42
CA HIS A 112 6.32 -4.85 -3.93
C HIS A 112 6.28 -4.90 -5.47
N ALA A 113 7.33 -4.45 -6.16
CA ALA A 113 7.43 -4.58 -7.61
C ALA A 113 7.39 -6.06 -8.05
N LYS A 114 8.06 -6.97 -7.34
CA LYS A 114 7.99 -8.41 -7.60
C LYS A 114 6.59 -8.96 -7.41
N ALA A 115 5.88 -8.54 -6.36
CA ALA A 115 4.52 -8.96 -6.10
C ALA A 115 3.54 -8.52 -7.21
N GLY A 116 3.86 -7.45 -7.94
CA GLY A 116 3.09 -6.96 -9.09
C GLY A 116 3.18 -7.79 -10.37
N GLY A 117 4.08 -8.78 -10.43
CA GLY A 117 4.22 -9.68 -11.57
C GLY A 117 4.53 -8.96 -12.89
N ASP A 118 3.96 -9.46 -13.99
CA ASP A 118 4.23 -8.97 -15.36
C ASP A 118 3.92 -7.48 -15.53
N ASP A 119 2.87 -6.97 -14.88
CA ASP A 119 2.48 -5.56 -14.97
C ASP A 119 3.52 -4.63 -14.34
N ALA A 120 4.27 -5.11 -13.35
CA ALA A 120 5.31 -4.35 -12.65
C ALA A 120 6.72 -4.62 -13.20
N LYS A 121 6.86 -5.41 -14.27
CA LYS A 121 8.16 -5.83 -14.81
C LYS A 121 9.10 -4.66 -15.10
N VAL A 122 8.61 -3.58 -15.70
CA VAL A 122 9.43 -2.39 -16.01
C VAL A 122 9.91 -1.70 -14.74
N VAL A 123 9.08 -1.64 -13.70
CA VAL A 123 9.49 -1.12 -12.38
C VAL A 123 10.53 -2.02 -11.75
N LEU A 124 10.33 -3.34 -11.80
CA LEU A 124 11.27 -4.32 -11.25
C LEU A 124 12.65 -4.18 -11.89
N GLU A 125 12.73 -4.18 -13.22
CA GLU A 125 13.98 -4.02 -13.98
C GLU A 125 14.67 -2.68 -13.64
N PHE A 126 13.89 -1.61 -13.51
CA PHE A 126 14.42 -0.30 -13.09
C PHE A 126 15.01 -0.36 -11.68
N LEU A 127 14.30 -0.91 -10.70
CA LEU A 127 14.81 -1.03 -9.33
C LEU A 127 16.04 -1.94 -9.24
N GLU A 128 16.12 -2.99 -10.04
CA GLU A 128 17.31 -3.85 -10.14
C GLU A 128 18.51 -3.10 -10.70
N SER A 129 18.31 -2.24 -11.71
CA SER A 129 19.39 -1.41 -12.28
C SER A 129 20.01 -0.41 -11.29
N LEU A 130 19.29 -0.08 -10.21
CA LEU A 130 19.74 0.84 -9.17
C LEU A 130 20.47 0.15 -8.01
N LYS A 131 20.43 -1.18 -7.94
CA LYS A 131 21.16 -1.94 -6.93
C LYS A 131 22.63 -2.02 -7.31
N SER A 132 23.46 -1.33 -6.53
CA SER A 132 24.93 -1.45 -6.56
C SER A 132 25.38 -2.71 -5.85
#